data_AF-A0A356S405-F1
#
_entry.id   AF-A0A356S405-F1
#
_cell.length_a   1.000
_cell.length_b   1.000
_cell.length_c   1.000
_cell.angle_alpha   90.00
_cell.angle_beta   90.00
_cell.angle_gamma   90.00
#
_symmetry.space_group_name_H-M   'P 1'
#
loop_
_entity.id
_entity.type
_entity.pdbx_description
1 polymer ?
#
loop_
_entity_poly.entity_id
_entity_poly.type
_entity_poly.pdbx_seq_one_letter_code
_entity_poly.pdbx_strand_id
1 'polypeptide(L)'
;MEKRLELRSSPSIDEQFKLARVALTHAQKMINGEIRTIRINCGADPITAAGKLSEKKLEQYQQACYDMAVQSANIWAARSYLDYAEGSQDDTIGQALALSFVAEKTRD
;
A
#
# COMPACT_ATOMS: atom_id res chain seq x y z
N MET A 1 -41.15 19.32 -5.49
CA MET A 1 -40.18 19.57 -4.40
C MET A 1 -38.89 18.88 -4.79
N GLU A 2 -38.00 19.59 -5.50
CA GLU A 2 -36.76 19.01 -6.03
C GLU A 2 -35.77 18.79 -4.89
N LYS A 3 -35.30 17.55 -4.71
CA LYS A 3 -34.20 17.23 -3.82
C LYS A 3 -32.93 17.87 -4.38
N ARG A 4 -32.49 18.99 -3.80
CA ARG A 4 -31.12 19.48 -3.96
C ARG A 4 -30.18 18.39 -3.45
N LEU A 5 -29.45 17.74 -4.35
CA LEU A 5 -28.25 17.00 -4.02
C LEU A 5 -27.26 18.01 -3.46
N GLU A 6 -27.04 17.98 -2.16
CA GLU A 6 -25.95 18.72 -1.54
C GLU A 6 -24.65 18.17 -2.14
N LEU A 7 -24.01 18.95 -3.02
CA LEU A 7 -22.65 18.69 -3.44
C LEU A 7 -21.80 18.71 -2.16
N ARG A 8 -21.39 17.54 -1.68
CA ARG A 8 -20.33 17.45 -0.69
C ARG A 8 -19.13 18.17 -1.30
N SER A 9 -18.65 19.20 -0.59
CA SER A 9 -17.44 19.91 -0.95
C SER A 9 -16.31 18.89 -1.18
N SER A 10 -15.54 19.07 -2.24
CA SER A 10 -14.35 18.25 -2.48
C SER A 10 -13.45 18.32 -1.24
N PRO A 11 -12.86 17.19 -0.81
CA PRO A 11 -11.98 17.16 0.35
C PRO A 11 -10.83 18.16 0.16
N SER A 12 -10.49 18.86 1.23
CA SER A 12 -9.32 19.73 1.26
C SER A 12 -8.05 18.95 0.93
N ILE A 13 -6.99 19.63 0.50
CA ILE A 13 -5.73 18.96 0.17
C ILE A 13 -5.19 18.16 1.36
N ASP A 14 -5.27 18.71 2.57
CA ASP A 14 -4.89 18.04 3.82
C ASP A 14 -5.71 16.77 4.06
N GLU A 15 -7.02 16.82 3.81
CA GLU A 15 -7.89 15.64 3.90
C GLU A 15 -7.52 14.59 2.84
N GLN A 16 -7.16 15.00 1.62
CA GLN A 16 -6.70 14.09 0.57
C GLN A 16 -5.40 13.39 0.97
N PHE A 17 -4.41 14.13 1.50
CA PHE A 17 -3.17 13.55 2.03
C PHE A 17 -3.43 12.60 3.20
N LYS A 18 -4.37 12.95 4.10
CA LYS A 18 -4.78 12.07 5.20
C LYS A 18 -5.40 10.77 4.69
N LEU A 19 -6.32 10.86 3.73
CA LEU A 19 -6.95 9.68 3.12
C LEU A 19 -5.93 8.80 2.40
N ALA A 20 -5.00 9.40 1.64
CA ALA A 20 -3.91 8.70 0.97
C ALA A 20 -3.04 7.92 1.98
N ARG A 21 -2.71 8.51 3.13
CA ARG A 21 -1.99 7.81 4.21
C ARG A 21 -2.75 6.63 4.80
N VAL A 22 -4.07 6.78 4.99
CA VAL A 22 -4.91 5.68 5.47
C VAL A 22 -4.91 4.53 4.45
N ALA A 23 -5.06 4.84 3.16
CA ALA A 23 -5.03 3.85 2.09
C ALA A 23 -3.69 3.10 2.04
N LEU A 24 -2.55 3.81 2.09
CA LEU A 24 -1.22 3.18 2.14
C LEU A 24 -1.03 2.30 3.38
N THR A 25 -1.53 2.75 4.53
CA THR A 25 -1.47 1.97 5.77
C THR A 25 -2.30 0.69 5.67
N HIS A 26 -3.46 0.77 5.02
CA HIS A 26 -4.30 -0.39 4.76
C HIS A 26 -3.61 -1.38 3.82
N ALA A 27 -3.11 -0.91 2.67
CA ALA A 27 -2.39 -1.72 1.70
C ALA A 27 -1.18 -2.43 2.32
N GLN A 28 -0.38 -1.72 3.14
CA GLN A 28 0.77 -2.32 3.83
C GLN A 28 0.34 -3.42 4.81
N LYS A 29 -0.80 -3.26 5.50
CA LYS A 29 -1.34 -4.29 6.39
C LYS A 29 -1.74 -5.56 5.63
N MET A 30 -2.29 -5.42 4.43
CA MET A 30 -2.65 -6.57 3.58
C MET A 30 -1.40 -7.37 3.21
N ILE A 31 -0.37 -6.71 2.68
CA ILE A 31 0.91 -7.36 2.34
C ILE A 31 1.52 -8.05 3.55
N ASN A 32 1.54 -7.40 4.71
CA ASN A 32 2.06 -8.02 5.94
C ASN A 32 1.28 -9.29 6.33
N GLY A 33 -0.03 -9.31 6.07
CA GLY A 33 -0.89 -10.48 6.25
C GLY A 33 -0.54 -11.62 5.30
N GLU A 34 -0.27 -11.32 4.03
CA GLU A 34 0.15 -12.29 3.02
C GLU A 34 1.53 -12.88 3.32
N ILE A 35 2.51 -12.03 3.67
CA ILE A 35 3.85 -12.46 4.09
C ILE A 35 3.75 -13.42 5.28
N ARG A 36 2.92 -13.08 6.27
CA ARG A 36 2.68 -13.93 7.44
C ARG A 36 2.09 -15.28 7.03
N THR A 37 1.12 -15.28 6.12
CA THR A 37 0.45 -16.49 5.62
C THR A 37 1.45 -17.40 4.91
N ILE A 38 2.27 -16.85 4.02
CA ILE A 38 3.31 -17.62 3.31
C ILE A 38 4.32 -18.18 4.31
N ARG A 39 4.77 -17.38 5.28
CA ARG A 39 5.69 -17.84 6.32
C ARG A 39 5.13 -19.03 7.11
N ILE A 40 3.85 -18.98 7.51
CA ILE A 40 3.16 -20.09 8.19
C ILE A 40 3.09 -21.33 7.27
N ASN A 41 2.65 -21.16 6.02
CA ASN A 41 2.47 -22.25 5.08
C ASN A 41 3.80 -22.90 4.65
N CYS A 42 4.88 -22.14 4.65
CA CYS A 42 6.23 -22.64 4.39
C CYS A 42 6.85 -23.35 5.60
N GLY A 43 6.17 -23.40 6.74
CA GLY A 43 6.60 -24.15 7.93
C GLY A 43 7.60 -23.38 8.81
N ALA A 44 7.74 -22.07 8.62
CA ALA A 44 8.54 -21.25 9.52
C ALA A 44 7.74 -20.99 10.80
N ASP A 45 8.12 -21.70 11.85
CA ASP A 45 7.54 -21.58 13.19
C ASP A 45 7.56 -20.10 13.66
N PRO A 46 6.40 -19.52 14.02
CA PRO A 46 6.31 -18.13 14.47
C PRO A 46 7.01 -17.88 15.82
N ILE A 47 7.35 -18.93 16.58
CA ILE A 47 7.98 -18.82 17.90
C ILE A 47 9.51 -18.89 17.81
N THR A 48 10.07 -19.71 16.93
CA THR A 48 11.52 -20.01 16.92
C THR A 48 12.30 -19.31 15.81
N ALA A 49 11.63 -18.76 14.78
CA ALA A 49 12.25 -18.10 13.62
C ALA A 49 13.31 -18.93 12.84
N ALA A 50 13.51 -20.19 13.22
CA ALA A 50 14.50 -21.09 12.64
C ALA A 50 13.78 -22.10 11.73
N GLY A 51 13.54 -21.69 10.49
CA GLY A 51 13.02 -22.59 9.46
C GLY A 51 13.57 -22.19 8.12
N LYS A 52 14.64 -22.85 7.65
CA LYS A 52 15.00 -22.78 6.23
C LYS A 52 13.85 -23.40 5.45
N LEU A 53 13.27 -22.64 4.53
CA LEU A 53 12.23 -23.15 3.64
C LEU A 53 12.85 -24.21 2.73
N SER A 54 12.15 -25.33 2.52
CA SER A 54 12.61 -26.32 1.55
C SER A 54 12.53 -25.73 0.14
N GLU A 55 13.46 -26.13 -0.74
CA GLU A 55 13.53 -25.65 -2.13
C GLU A 55 12.19 -25.83 -2.86
N LYS A 56 11.54 -26.99 -2.70
CA LYS A 56 10.20 -27.26 -3.24
C LYS A 56 9.13 -26.27 -2.75
N LYS A 57 9.16 -25.87 -1.48
CA LYS A 57 8.22 -24.86 -0.94
C LYS A 57 8.56 -23.48 -1.47
N LEU A 58 9.85 -23.14 -1.62
CA LEU A 58 10.28 -21.87 -2.21
C LEU A 58 9.80 -21.73 -3.65
N GLU A 59 9.96 -22.76 -4.47
CA GLU A 59 9.44 -22.79 -5.85
C GLU A 59 7.92 -22.61 -5.89
N GLN A 60 7.18 -23.30 -5.03
CA GLN A 60 5.72 -23.19 -4.94
C GLN A 60 5.24 -21.76 -4.63
N TYR A 61 5.99 -21.02 -3.84
CA TYR A 61 5.65 -19.65 -3.43
C TYR A 61 6.45 -18.58 -4.17
N GLN A 62 7.28 -18.93 -5.16
CA GLN A 62 8.18 -18.00 -5.83
C GLN A 62 7.43 -16.83 -6.46
N GLN A 63 6.36 -17.11 -7.20
CA GLN A 63 5.54 -16.07 -7.84
C GLN A 63 4.88 -15.16 -6.78
N ALA A 64 4.29 -15.75 -5.73
CA ALA A 64 3.68 -14.97 -4.66
C ALA A 64 4.70 -14.08 -3.93
N CYS A 65 5.91 -14.60 -3.68
CA CYS A 65 7.01 -13.81 -3.13
C CYS A 65 7.43 -12.65 -4.04
N TYR A 66 7.48 -12.89 -5.36
CA TYR A 66 7.78 -11.84 -6.33
C TYR A 66 6.68 -10.78 -6.36
N ASP A 67 5.41 -11.19 -6.42
CA ASP A 67 4.27 -10.27 -6.45
C ASP A 67 4.22 -9.41 -5.18
N MET A 68 4.42 -10.00 -4.00
CA MET A 68 4.52 -9.26 -2.75
C MET A 68 5.70 -8.27 -2.73
N ALA A 69 6.85 -8.65 -3.30
CA ALA A 69 8.01 -7.75 -3.37
C ALA A 69 7.71 -6.54 -4.27
N VAL A 70 7.07 -6.77 -5.41
CA VAL A 70 6.63 -5.70 -6.33
C VAL A 70 5.60 -4.80 -5.65
N GLN A 71 4.58 -5.37 -4.99
CA GLN A 71 3.59 -4.59 -4.27
C GLN A 71 4.21 -3.79 -3.11
N SER A 72 5.14 -4.37 -2.36
CA SER A 72 5.86 -3.69 -1.29
C SER A 72 6.66 -2.50 -1.82
N ALA A 73 7.34 -2.68 -2.95
CA ALA A 73 8.08 -1.60 -3.62
C ALA A 73 7.14 -0.48 -4.09
N ASN A 74 5.98 -0.83 -4.66
CA ASN A 74 4.98 0.15 -5.07
C ASN A 74 4.43 0.97 -3.91
N ILE A 75 4.10 0.32 -2.77
CA ILE A 75 3.65 1.03 -1.56
C ILE A 75 4.74 1.95 -1.03
N TRP A 76 5.99 1.48 -0.99
CA TRP A 76 7.11 2.29 -0.52
C TRP A 76 7.36 3.51 -1.43
N ALA A 77 7.31 3.32 -2.75
CA ALA A 77 7.41 4.41 -3.72
C ALA A 77 6.26 5.41 -3.54
N ALA A 78 5.04 4.92 -3.37
CA ALA A 78 3.86 5.76 -3.23
C ALA A 78 3.89 6.58 -1.93
N ARG A 79 4.36 5.99 -0.83
CA ARG A 79 4.62 6.71 0.42
C ARG A 79 5.70 7.77 0.24
N SER A 80 6.80 7.45 -0.43
CA SER A 80 7.91 8.40 -0.66
C SER A 80 7.47 9.60 -1.51
N TYR A 81 6.68 9.38 -2.56
CA TYR A 81 6.11 10.47 -3.36
C TYR A 81 5.13 11.32 -2.56
N LEU A 82 4.30 10.70 -1.72
CA LEU A 82 3.34 11.41 -0.88
C LEU A 82 4.06 12.29 0.15
N ASP A 83 5.11 11.78 0.80
CA ASP A 83 5.90 12.52 1.79
C ASP A 83 6.63 13.71 1.14
N TYR A 84 7.19 13.53 -0.06
CA TYR A 84 7.81 14.63 -0.83
C TYR A 84 6.80 15.71 -1.21
N ALA A 85 5.63 15.29 -1.71
CA ALA A 85 4.60 16.21 -2.19
C ALA A 85 3.99 17.05 -1.06
N GLU A 86 3.83 16.48 0.14
CA GLU A 86 3.33 17.23 1.30
C GLU A 86 4.34 18.28 1.79
N GLY A 87 5.64 17.99 1.70
CA GLY A 87 6.70 18.96 2.00
C GLY A 87 6.82 20.09 0.96
N SER A 88 6.18 19.94 -0.20
CA SER A 88 6.30 20.85 -1.35
C SER A 88 4.99 21.59 -1.60
N GLN A 89 4.63 22.52 -0.70
CA GLN A 89 3.32 23.19 -0.73
C GLN A 89 3.02 23.98 -2.02
N ASP A 90 4.06 24.50 -2.68
CA ASP A 90 3.91 25.26 -3.93
C ASP A 90 3.81 24.36 -5.18
N ASP A 91 4.11 23.06 -5.07
CA ASP A 91 4.09 22.11 -6.19
C ASP A 91 2.75 21.38 -6.31
N THR A 92 1.74 22.13 -6.74
CA THR A 92 0.37 21.59 -6.95
C THR A 92 0.31 20.42 -7.93
N ILE A 93 1.16 20.40 -8.95
CA ILE A 93 1.24 19.30 -9.92
C ILE A 93 1.84 18.06 -9.24
N GLY A 94 2.94 18.22 -8.51
CA GLY A 94 3.57 17.15 -7.73
C GLY A 94 2.61 16.53 -6.71
N GLN A 95 1.82 17.36 -6.03
CA GLN A 95 0.75 16.90 -5.11
C GLN A 95 -0.32 16.07 -5.82
N ALA A 96 -0.84 16.56 -6.95
CA ALA A 96 -1.85 15.83 -7.72
C ALA A 96 -1.32 14.50 -8.27
N LEU A 97 -0.07 14.48 -8.75
CA LEU A 97 0.59 13.26 -9.24
C LEU A 97 0.83 12.25 -8.11
N ALA A 98 1.30 12.70 -6.94
CA ALA A 98 1.52 11.81 -5.80
C ALA A 98 0.20 11.19 -5.31
N LEU A 99 -0.87 11.98 -5.18
CA LEU A 99 -2.18 11.48 -4.80
C LEU A 99 -2.76 10.50 -5.83
N SER A 100 -2.59 10.79 -7.12
CA SER A 100 -3.02 9.89 -8.21
C SER A 100 -2.26 8.57 -8.18
N PHE A 101 -0.94 8.63 -7.96
CA PHE A 101 -0.10 7.44 -7.87
C PHE A 101 -0.45 6.58 -6.65
N VAL A 102 -0.69 7.20 -5.48
CA VAL A 102 -1.21 6.47 -4.32
C VAL A 102 -2.52 5.78 -4.65
N ALA A 103 -3.48 6.51 -5.24
CA ALA A 103 -4.78 5.95 -5.61
C ALA A 103 -4.65 4.77 -6.60
N GLU A 104 -3.70 4.82 -7.54
CA GLU A 104 -3.41 3.72 -8.45
C GLU A 104 -2.83 2.49 -7.73
N LYS A 105 -1.88 2.69 -6.80
CA LYS A 105 -1.17 1.58 -6.13
C LYS A 105 -1.90 1.00 -4.94
N THR A 106 -2.94 1.67 -4.44
CA THR A 106 -3.81 1.17 -3.37
C THR A 106 -5.20 0.78 -3.87
N ARG A 107 -5.39 0.65 -5.19
CA ARG A 107 -6.67 0.22 -5.77
C ARG A 107 -6.76 -1.31 -5.63
N ASP A 108 -7.79 -1.76 -4.92
CA ASP A 108 -8.13 -3.19 -4.76
C ASP A 108 -8.44 -3.86 -6.12
#